data_AF-A0A2Z2MPI5-F1
#
_entry.id   AF-A0A2Z2MPI5-F1
#
_cell.length_a   1.000
_cell.length_b   1.000
_cell.length_c   1.000
_cell.angle_alpha   90.00
_cell.angle_beta   90.00
_cell.angle_gamma   90.00
#
_symmetry.space_group_name_H-M   'P 1'
#
loop_
_entity.id
_entity.type
_entity.pdbx_description
1 polymer ?
#
loop_
_entity_poly.entity_id
_entity_poly.type
_entity_poly.pdbx_seq_one_letter_code
_entity_poly.pdbx_strand_id
1 'polypeptide(L)'
;MEVPLNPIGREEIHRLESVLLFATLFRPEVIELIKDPAERLTWVDSLAVAAGAIAREKAGMTVSEIAEELGRTEQTIRKHLKGETKAGQLVRETYELIKQGKLDELVKNIEVLSKGGQVVALEEYEKLKREKEELEARVKELEEENHQLKAKLENIRKVLNDALERVKEIEKLL
;
A
#
# COMPACT_ATOMS: atom_id res chain seq x y z
N MET A 1 -9.66 -3.72 17.91
CA MET A 1 -11.08 -3.35 18.03
C MET A 1 -11.85 -4.26 17.09
N GLU A 2 -12.89 -4.95 17.55
CA GLU A 2 -13.65 -5.86 16.69
C GLU A 2 -14.69 -5.07 15.88
N VAL A 3 -14.74 -5.31 14.57
CA VAL A 3 -15.68 -4.64 13.65
C VAL A 3 -16.97 -5.44 13.58
N PRO A 4 -18.15 -4.87 13.89
CA PRO A 4 -19.42 -5.60 13.87
C PRO A 4 -19.89 -5.79 12.42
N LEU A 5 -19.48 -6.87 11.77
CA LEU A 5 -19.84 -7.14 10.36
C LEU A 5 -21.33 -7.41 10.14
N ASN A 6 -22.04 -7.86 11.19
CA ASN A 6 -23.50 -7.98 11.21
C ASN A 6 -24.01 -7.19 12.42
N PRO A 7 -24.07 -5.85 12.32
CA PRO A 7 -24.29 -4.99 13.47
C PRO A 7 -25.72 -5.11 14.01
N ILE A 8 -25.85 -5.13 15.34
CA ILE A 8 -27.11 -5.18 16.06
C ILE A 8 -27.35 -3.85 16.78
N GLY A 9 -28.41 -3.16 16.38
CA GLY A 9 -28.79 -1.88 16.96
C GLY A 9 -27.93 -0.70 16.50
N ARG A 10 -28.34 0.49 16.93
CA ARG A 10 -27.84 1.76 16.39
C ARG A 10 -26.34 1.98 16.59
N GLU A 11 -25.81 1.60 17.75
CA GLU A 11 -24.39 1.81 18.06
C GLU A 11 -23.48 0.99 17.13
N GLU A 12 -23.78 -0.28 16.93
CA GLU A 12 -22.99 -1.14 16.06
C GLU A 12 -23.13 -0.75 14.59
N ILE A 13 -24.32 -0.32 14.15
CA ILE A 13 -24.55 0.20 12.80
C ILE A 13 -23.65 1.42 12.56
N HIS A 14 -23.67 2.39 13.48
CA HIS A 14 -22.82 3.58 13.38
C HIS A 14 -21.32 3.22 13.44
N ARG A 15 -20.94 2.20 14.21
CA ARG A 15 -19.55 1.73 14.28
C ARG A 15 -19.11 1.13 12.96
N LEU A 16 -19.90 0.24 12.37
CA LEU A 16 -19.61 -0.33 11.05
C LEU A 16 -19.57 0.76 9.98
N GLU A 17 -20.54 1.69 9.97
CA GLU A 17 -20.57 2.85 9.06
C GLU A 17 -19.29 3.68 9.14
N SER A 18 -18.88 4.03 10.37
CA SER A 18 -17.67 4.83 10.60
C SER A 18 -16.42 4.10 10.10
N VAL A 19 -16.26 2.82 10.44
CA VAL A 19 -15.12 2.01 9.99
C VAL A 19 -15.09 1.92 8.47
N LEU A 20 -16.23 1.65 7.82
CA LEU A 20 -16.32 1.57 6.36
C LEU A 20 -15.97 2.88 5.68
N LEU A 21 -16.47 4.00 6.19
CA LEU A 21 -16.18 5.33 5.66
C LEU A 21 -14.68 5.65 5.80
N PHE A 22 -14.14 5.54 7.02
CA PHE A 22 -12.73 5.84 7.26
C PHE A 22 -11.82 4.93 6.43
N ALA A 23 -11.99 3.61 6.52
CA ALA A 23 -11.13 2.68 5.78
C ALA A 23 -11.19 2.93 4.26
N THR A 24 -12.34 3.34 3.72
CA THR A 24 -12.46 3.68 2.29
C THR A 24 -11.78 5.00 1.94
N LEU A 25 -11.94 6.05 2.76
CA LEU A 25 -11.31 7.37 2.53
C LEU A 25 -9.78 7.30 2.48
N PHE A 26 -9.18 6.35 3.19
CA PHE A 26 -7.72 6.18 3.26
C PHE A 26 -7.15 5.18 2.22
N ARG A 27 -7.97 4.72 1.28
CA ARG A 27 -7.48 3.98 0.12
C ARG A 27 -6.74 4.93 -0.84
N PRO A 28 -5.56 4.56 -1.38
CA PRO A 28 -4.77 5.45 -2.25
C PRO A 28 -5.56 6.03 -3.43
N GLU A 29 -6.37 5.22 -4.08
CA GLU A 29 -7.22 5.63 -5.20
C GLU A 29 -8.32 6.61 -4.78
N VAL A 30 -8.81 6.52 -3.55
CA VAL A 30 -9.83 7.44 -3.02
C VAL A 30 -9.20 8.77 -2.62
N ILE A 31 -8.00 8.74 -2.03
CA ILE A 31 -7.22 9.95 -1.71
C ILE A 31 -7.00 10.79 -2.98
N GLU A 32 -6.68 10.17 -4.10
CA GLU A 32 -6.53 10.88 -5.38
C GLU A 32 -7.87 11.43 -5.91
N LEU A 33 -8.98 10.71 -5.76
CA LEU A 33 -10.31 11.21 -6.15
C LEU A 33 -10.75 12.44 -5.36
N ILE A 34 -10.43 12.50 -4.06
CA ILE A 34 -10.81 13.62 -3.18
C ILE A 34 -9.79 14.76 -3.15
N LYS A 35 -8.72 14.65 -3.94
CA LYS A 35 -7.62 15.62 -3.97
C LYS A 35 -8.08 16.96 -4.53
N ASP A 36 -8.90 16.95 -5.59
CA ASP A 36 -9.51 18.15 -6.14
C ASP A 36 -10.54 18.75 -5.14
N PRO A 37 -10.31 19.96 -4.61
CA PRO A 37 -11.25 20.62 -3.71
C PRO A 37 -12.65 20.80 -4.30
N ALA A 38 -12.78 20.95 -5.62
CA ALA A 38 -14.07 21.19 -6.27
C ALA A 38 -14.98 19.95 -6.22
N GLU A 39 -14.41 18.75 -6.34
CA GLU A 39 -15.16 17.49 -6.30
C GLU A 39 -15.16 16.80 -4.93
N ARG A 40 -14.24 17.19 -4.04
CA ARG A 40 -14.04 16.57 -2.73
C ARG A 40 -15.33 16.39 -1.94
N LEU A 41 -16.16 17.42 -1.86
CA LEU A 41 -17.40 17.37 -1.08
C LEU A 41 -18.38 16.33 -1.65
N THR A 42 -18.53 16.29 -2.98
CA THR A 42 -19.38 15.33 -3.67
C THR A 42 -18.92 13.89 -3.43
N TRP A 43 -17.61 13.65 -3.50
CA TRP A 43 -17.04 12.33 -3.22
C TRP A 43 -17.25 11.90 -1.77
N VAL A 44 -16.96 12.79 -0.82
CA VAL A 44 -17.13 12.50 0.61
C VAL A 44 -18.59 12.24 0.95
N ASP A 45 -19.53 13.04 0.43
CA ASP A 45 -20.98 12.83 0.61
C ASP A 45 -21.41 11.47 0.05
N SER A 46 -21.00 11.16 -1.19
CA SER A 46 -21.36 9.90 -1.85
C SER A 46 -20.80 8.67 -1.12
N LEU A 47 -19.58 8.76 -0.59
CA LEU A 47 -18.95 7.70 0.20
C LEU A 47 -19.63 7.52 1.57
N ALA A 48 -19.98 8.63 2.24
CA ALA A 48 -20.70 8.59 3.51
C ALA A 48 -22.07 7.93 3.36
N VAL A 49 -22.85 8.32 2.34
CA VAL A 49 -24.14 7.69 2.03
C VAL A 49 -23.97 6.20 1.71
N ALA A 50 -22.94 5.82 0.94
CA ALA A 50 -22.67 4.42 0.61
C ALA A 50 -22.32 3.59 1.86
N ALA A 51 -21.47 4.12 2.74
CA ALA A 51 -21.09 3.49 4.01
C ALA A 51 -22.28 3.31 4.94
N GLY A 52 -23.09 4.35 5.12
CA GLY A 52 -24.31 4.29 5.92
C GLY A 52 -25.33 3.30 5.35
N ALA A 53 -25.47 3.22 4.03
CA ALA A 53 -26.38 2.29 3.37
C ALA A 53 -25.95 0.84 3.56
N ILE A 54 -24.67 0.53 3.33
CA ILE A 54 -24.13 -0.82 3.49
C ILE A 54 -24.19 -1.27 4.96
N ALA A 55 -23.85 -0.40 5.91
CA ALA A 55 -23.90 -0.75 7.33
C ALA A 55 -25.32 -1.17 7.78
N ARG A 56 -26.34 -0.46 7.29
CA ARG A 56 -27.75 -0.77 7.55
C ARG A 56 -28.26 -1.99 6.80
N GLU A 57 -27.82 -2.21 5.56
CA GLU A 57 -28.06 -3.47 4.84
C GLU A 57 -27.55 -4.67 5.66
N LYS A 58 -26.36 -4.56 6.27
CA LYS A 58 -25.81 -5.61 7.14
C LYS A 58 -26.54 -5.79 8.46
N ALA A 59 -27.26 -4.78 8.92
CA ALA A 59 -28.20 -4.90 10.04
C ALA A 59 -29.55 -5.53 9.65
N GLY A 60 -29.75 -5.86 8.37
CA GLY A 60 -30.99 -6.46 7.87
C GLY A 60 -32.10 -5.44 7.57
N MET A 61 -31.78 -4.13 7.51
CA MET A 61 -32.76 -3.11 7.18
C MET A 61 -33.17 -3.17 5.71
N THR A 62 -34.43 -2.83 5.43
CA THR A 62 -34.97 -2.71 4.08
C THR A 62 -34.48 -1.45 3.39
N VAL A 63 -34.52 -1.42 2.05
CA VAL A 63 -34.13 -0.25 1.26
C VAL A 63 -34.93 1.00 1.66
N SER A 64 -36.23 0.86 1.96
CA SER A 64 -37.10 1.97 2.35
C SER A 64 -36.69 2.57 3.70
N GLU A 65 -36.42 1.74 4.71
CA GLU A 65 -35.93 2.21 6.02
C GLU A 65 -34.58 2.90 5.89
N ILE A 66 -33.67 2.35 5.09
CA ILE A 66 -32.34 2.95 4.83
C ILE A 66 -32.50 4.33 4.15
N ALA A 67 -33.38 4.42 3.16
CA ALA A 67 -33.64 5.66 2.43
C ALA A 67 -34.21 6.75 3.35
N GLU A 68 -35.16 6.39 4.21
CA GLU A 68 -35.74 7.28 5.22
C GLU A 68 -34.68 7.76 6.23
N GLU A 69 -33.89 6.85 6.80
CA GLU A 69 -32.88 7.21 7.79
C GLU A 69 -31.75 8.07 7.22
N LEU A 70 -31.31 7.80 5.99
CA LEU A 70 -30.22 8.55 5.35
C LEU A 70 -30.70 9.80 4.61
N GLY A 71 -32.02 10.05 4.57
CA GLY A 71 -32.60 11.20 3.86
C GLY A 71 -32.33 11.16 2.35
N ARG A 72 -32.34 9.97 1.74
CA ARG A 72 -32.08 9.77 0.30
C ARG A 72 -33.24 9.02 -0.35
N THR A 73 -33.29 9.01 -1.67
CA THR A 73 -34.30 8.21 -2.39
C THR A 73 -33.92 6.73 -2.37
N GLU A 74 -34.92 5.84 -2.36
CA GLU A 74 -34.68 4.40 -2.48
C GLU A 74 -33.84 4.05 -3.72
N GLN A 75 -34.05 4.78 -4.83
CA GLN A 75 -33.27 4.56 -6.04
C GLN A 75 -31.77 4.79 -5.80
N THR A 76 -31.41 5.89 -5.13
CA THR A 76 -30.03 6.19 -4.77
C THR A 76 -29.45 5.10 -3.88
N ILE A 77 -30.20 4.68 -2.85
CA ILE A 77 -29.77 3.59 -1.95
C ILE A 77 -29.55 2.28 -2.72
N ARG A 78 -30.49 1.87 -3.60
CA ARG A 78 -30.34 0.65 -4.41
C ARG A 78 -29.08 0.70 -5.28
N LYS A 79 -28.78 1.84 -5.90
CA LYS A 79 -27.57 2.00 -6.72
C LYS A 79 -26.30 1.82 -5.89
N HIS A 80 -26.22 2.43 -4.71
CA HIS A 80 -25.08 2.24 -3.80
C HIS A 80 -24.96 0.78 -3.33
N LEU A 81 -26.04 0.18 -2.86
CA LEU A 81 -26.04 -1.20 -2.38
C LEU A 81 -25.62 -2.17 -3.48
N LYS A 82 -26.13 -2.01 -4.71
CA LYS A 82 -25.74 -2.87 -5.85
C LYS A 82 -24.31 -2.61 -6.37
N GLY A 83 -23.63 -1.56 -5.91
CA GLY A 83 -22.33 -1.16 -6.44
C GLY A 83 -22.40 -0.53 -7.84
N GLU A 84 -23.56 -0.03 -8.25
CA GLU A 84 -23.75 0.67 -9.53
C GLU A 84 -23.13 2.08 -9.50
N THR A 85 -22.92 2.65 -8.31
CA THR A 85 -22.14 3.88 -8.13
C THR A 85 -20.69 3.55 -7.77
N LYS A 86 -19.75 4.42 -8.15
CA LYS A 86 -18.34 4.21 -7.80
C LYS A 86 -18.10 4.21 -6.30
N ALA A 87 -18.77 5.08 -5.55
CA ALA A 87 -18.72 5.09 -4.09
C ALA A 87 -19.26 3.78 -3.48
N GLY A 88 -20.40 3.28 -3.99
CA GLY A 88 -20.96 2.00 -3.54
C GLY A 88 -20.02 0.83 -3.80
N GLN A 89 -19.39 0.80 -4.98
CA GLN A 89 -18.38 -0.20 -5.31
C GLN A 89 -17.20 -0.16 -4.32
N LEU A 90 -16.59 1.01 -4.13
CA LEU A 90 -15.42 1.18 -3.27
C LEU A 90 -15.71 0.75 -1.83
N VAL A 91 -16.83 1.18 -1.26
CA VAL A 91 -17.19 0.84 0.12
C VAL A 91 -17.50 -0.66 0.25
N ARG A 92 -18.13 -1.29 -0.74
CA ARG A 92 -18.40 -2.73 -0.73
C ARG A 92 -17.10 -3.55 -0.80
N GLU A 93 -16.16 -3.14 -1.65
CA GLU A 93 -14.82 -3.74 -1.67
C GLU A 93 -14.11 -3.60 -0.32
N THR A 94 -14.19 -2.41 0.30
CA THR A 94 -13.64 -2.17 1.65
C THR A 94 -14.27 -3.11 2.68
N TYR A 95 -15.60 -3.28 2.66
CA TYR A 95 -16.29 -4.22 3.55
C TYR A 95 -15.76 -5.65 3.40
N GLU A 96 -15.60 -6.14 2.16
CA GLU A 96 -15.07 -7.49 1.93
C GLU A 96 -13.62 -7.66 2.39
N LEU A 97 -12.78 -6.64 2.24
CA LEU A 97 -11.40 -6.65 2.76
C LEU A 97 -11.38 -6.73 4.30
N ILE A 98 -12.23 -5.95 4.97
CA ILE A 98 -12.36 -5.99 6.44
C ILE A 98 -12.84 -7.37 6.89
N LYS A 99 -13.83 -7.94 6.20
CA LYS A 99 -14.34 -9.29 6.46
C LYS A 99 -13.26 -10.37 6.31
N GLN A 100 -12.28 -10.16 5.43
CA GLN A 100 -11.11 -11.03 5.26
C GLN A 100 -10.00 -10.80 6.30
N GLY A 101 -10.20 -9.89 7.26
CA GLY A 101 -9.20 -9.54 8.28
C GLY A 101 -8.12 -8.57 7.80
N LYS A 102 -8.29 -7.92 6.64
CA LYS A 102 -7.30 -6.99 6.06
C LYS A 102 -7.50 -5.54 6.47
N LEU A 103 -8.17 -5.29 7.60
CA LEU A 103 -8.37 -3.92 8.09
C LEU A 103 -7.03 -3.24 8.42
N ASP A 104 -6.09 -3.96 9.02
CA ASP A 104 -4.79 -3.40 9.41
C ASP A 104 -3.98 -2.92 8.19
N GLU A 105 -4.12 -3.56 7.04
CA GLU A 105 -3.51 -3.13 5.78
C GLU A 105 -4.10 -1.80 5.28
N LEU A 106 -5.40 -1.60 5.46
CA LEU A 106 -6.10 -0.36 5.10
C LEU A 106 -5.81 0.79 6.07
N VAL A 107 -5.64 0.46 7.36
CA VAL A 107 -5.46 1.43 8.45
C VAL A 107 -3.99 1.81 8.67
N LYS A 108 -3.01 1.04 8.16
CA LYS A 108 -1.59 1.46 8.14
C LYS A 108 -1.40 2.84 7.48
N ASN A 109 -2.21 3.17 6.48
CA ASN A 109 -2.22 4.49 5.85
C ASN A 109 -2.67 5.62 6.82
N ILE A 110 -3.49 5.30 7.83
CA ILE A 110 -3.98 6.24 8.84
C ILE A 110 -2.88 6.58 9.86
N GLU A 111 -2.04 5.64 10.28
CA GLU A 111 -0.92 5.93 11.18
C GLU A 111 0.10 6.88 10.54
N VAL A 112 0.31 6.73 9.23
CA VAL A 112 1.14 7.63 8.43
C VAL A 112 0.55 9.05 8.39
N LEU A 113 -0.78 9.18 8.26
CA LEU A 113 -1.45 10.49 8.13
C LEU A 113 -1.73 11.18 9.48
N SER A 114 -2.03 10.42 10.53
CA SER A 114 -2.35 10.94 11.88
C SER A 114 -1.13 11.45 12.64
N LYS A 115 0.07 10.93 12.36
CA LYS A 115 1.36 11.53 12.79
C LYS A 115 1.83 12.65 11.86
N GLY A 116 0.87 13.31 11.20
CA GLY A 116 1.10 14.49 10.38
C GLY A 116 1.78 14.23 9.04
N GLY A 117 1.84 12.99 8.53
CA GLY A 117 2.42 12.66 7.21
C GLY A 117 3.93 12.90 7.08
N GLN A 118 4.51 13.78 7.90
CA GLN A 118 5.87 14.28 7.81
C GLN A 118 6.81 13.52 8.71
N VAL A 119 6.41 13.13 9.92
CA VAL A 119 7.35 12.57 10.91
C VAL A 119 7.76 11.14 10.55
N VAL A 120 6.79 10.29 10.22
CA VAL A 120 7.07 8.90 9.80
C VAL A 120 7.72 8.86 8.41
N ALA A 121 7.26 9.71 7.48
CA ALA A 121 7.90 9.83 6.17
C ALA A 121 9.33 10.35 6.27
N LEU A 122 9.64 11.27 7.19
CA LEU A 122 11.03 11.71 7.42
C LEU A 122 11.88 10.60 8.03
N GLU A 123 11.39 9.89 9.06
CA GLU A 123 12.15 8.82 9.72
C GLU A 123 12.45 7.67 8.75
N GLU A 124 11.45 7.28 7.95
CA GLU A 124 11.59 6.22 6.95
C GLU A 124 12.44 6.70 5.76
N TYR A 125 12.30 7.95 5.33
CA TYR A 125 13.17 8.58 4.33
C TYR A 125 14.63 8.67 4.81
N GLU A 126 14.87 9.07 6.06
CA GLU A 126 16.20 9.11 6.65
C GLU A 126 16.81 7.72 6.76
N LYS A 127 16.01 6.72 7.16
CA LYS A 127 16.46 5.33 7.23
C LYS A 127 16.83 4.81 5.83
N LEU A 128 15.96 4.99 4.85
CA LEU A 128 16.21 4.62 3.45
C LEU A 128 17.42 5.36 2.86
N LYS A 129 17.60 6.63 3.22
CA LYS A 129 18.76 7.42 2.80
C LYS A 129 20.06 6.86 3.39
N ARG A 130 20.08 6.51 4.68
CA ARG A 130 21.25 5.87 5.31
C ARG A 130 21.54 4.50 4.70
N GLU A 131 20.52 3.65 4.53
CA GLU A 131 20.69 2.35 3.87
C GLU A 131 21.21 2.50 2.44
N LYS A 132 20.73 3.50 1.70
CA LYS A 132 21.25 3.82 0.36
C LYS A 132 22.72 4.23 0.41
N GLU A 133 23.11 5.14 1.30
CA GLU A 133 24.50 5.59 1.45
C GLU A 133 25.44 4.43 1.85
N GLU A 134 25.00 3.53 2.75
CA GLU A 134 25.74 2.32 3.12
C GLU A 134 25.88 1.35 1.94
N LEU A 135 24.81 1.12 1.18
CA LEU A 135 24.84 0.26 0.00
C LEU A 135 25.74 0.84 -1.09
N GLU A 136 25.70 2.16 -1.34
CA GLU A 136 26.56 2.84 -2.31
C GLU A 136 28.04 2.73 -1.89
N ALA A 137 28.35 2.90 -0.60
CA ALA A 137 29.70 2.69 -0.09
C ALA A 137 30.16 1.23 -0.28
N ARG A 138 29.27 0.26 0.00
CA ARG A 138 29.59 -1.16 -0.14
C ARG A 138 29.81 -1.56 -1.59
N VAL A 139 29.00 -1.02 -2.51
CA VAL A 139 29.19 -1.23 -3.96
C VAL A 139 30.56 -0.72 -4.38
N LYS A 140 30.95 0.49 -3.94
CA LYS A 140 32.26 1.06 -4.27
C LYS A 140 33.43 0.23 -3.74
N GLU A 141 33.34 -0.28 -2.51
CA GLU A 141 34.34 -1.20 -1.96
C GLU A 141 34.47 -2.48 -2.79
N LEU A 142 33.33 -3.09 -3.13
CA LEU A 142 33.30 -4.32 -3.93
C LEU A 142 33.84 -4.09 -5.36
N GLU A 143 33.59 -2.93 -5.96
CA GLU A 143 34.14 -2.55 -7.26
C GLU A 143 35.67 -2.43 -7.22
N GLU A 144 36.22 -1.78 -6.18
CA GLU A 144 37.66 -1.64 -5.99
C GLU A 144 38.33 -3.00 -5.74
N GLU A 145 37.74 -3.84 -4.88
CA GLU A 145 38.23 -5.19 -4.64
C GLU A 145 38.23 -6.04 -5.93
N ASN A 146 37.17 -5.93 -6.74
CA ASN A 146 37.07 -6.60 -8.02
C ASN A 146 38.15 -6.11 -9.00
N HIS A 147 38.42 -4.80 -9.03
CA HIS A 147 39.49 -4.23 -9.83
C HIS A 147 40.86 -4.78 -9.44
N GLN A 148 41.17 -4.83 -8.14
CA GLN A 148 42.42 -5.36 -7.64
C GLN A 148 42.57 -6.87 -7.93
N LEU A 149 41.50 -7.64 -7.76
CA LEU A 149 41.49 -9.07 -8.09
C LEU A 149 41.72 -9.32 -9.58
N LYS A 150 41.10 -8.52 -10.45
CA LYS A 150 41.35 -8.58 -11.91
C LYS A 150 42.81 -8.28 -12.24
N ALA A 151 43.41 -7.25 -11.65
CA ALA A 151 44.81 -6.92 -11.87
C ALA A 151 45.75 -8.04 -11.40
N LYS A 152 45.48 -8.64 -10.24
CA LYS A 152 46.24 -9.80 -9.73
C LYS A 152 46.10 -11.02 -10.66
N LEU A 153 44.89 -11.33 -11.12
CA LEU A 153 44.65 -12.42 -12.07
C LEU A 153 45.40 -12.21 -13.38
N GLU A 154 45.43 -10.99 -13.90
CA GLU A 154 46.16 -10.67 -15.12
C GLU A 154 47.68 -10.80 -14.94
N ASN A 155 48.21 -10.37 -13.80
CA ASN A 155 49.63 -10.56 -13.49
C ASN A 155 50.00 -12.04 -13.35
N ILE A 156 49.18 -12.84 -12.64
CA ILE A 156 49.37 -14.29 -12.55
C ILE A 156 49.35 -14.93 -13.93
N ARG A 157 48.43 -14.51 -14.81
CA ARG A 157 48.33 -15.02 -16.18
C ARG A 157 49.58 -14.72 -16.99
N LYS A 158 50.16 -13.53 -16.85
CA LYS A 158 51.45 -13.17 -17.50
C LYS A 158 52.59 -14.05 -17.01
N VAL A 159 52.78 -14.14 -15.68
CA VAL A 159 53.84 -14.96 -15.08
C VAL A 159 53.70 -16.44 -15.47
N LEU A 160 52.48 -16.97 -15.51
CA LEU A 160 52.23 -18.35 -15.92
C LEU A 160 52.60 -18.58 -17.40
N ASN A 161 52.26 -17.63 -18.28
CA ASN A 161 52.63 -17.72 -19.69
C ASN A 161 54.15 -17.69 -19.88
N ASP A 162 54.85 -16.76 -19.21
CA ASP A 162 56.32 -16.65 -19.28
C ASP A 162 56.99 -17.93 -18.77
N ALA A 163 56.47 -18.52 -17.69
CA ALA A 163 56.96 -19.78 -17.14
C ALA A 163 56.73 -20.95 -18.13
N LEU A 164 55.55 -21.03 -18.75
CA LEU A 164 55.24 -22.04 -19.77
C LEU A 164 56.15 -21.91 -21.00
N GLU A 165 56.47 -20.70 -21.45
CA GLU A 165 57.41 -20.48 -22.54
C GLU A 165 58.81 -20.97 -22.19
N ARG A 166 59.32 -20.62 -21.00
CA ARG A 166 60.63 -21.11 -20.53
C ARG A 166 60.69 -22.62 -20.40
N VAL A 167 59.64 -23.27 -19.91
CA VAL A 167 59.56 -24.74 -19.82
C VAL A 167 59.65 -25.36 -21.22
N LYS A 168 58.91 -24.81 -22.20
CA LYS A 168 58.98 -25.27 -23.60
C LYS A 168 60.36 -25.07 -24.22
N GLU A 169 61.07 -24.00 -23.88
CA GLU A 169 62.44 -23.78 -24.34
C GLU A 169 63.40 -24.82 -23.76
N ILE A 170 63.28 -25.14 -22.46
CA ILE A 170 64.09 -26.18 -21.81
C ILE A 170 63.81 -27.56 -22.43
N GLU A 171 62.55 -27.90 -22.68
CA GLU A 171 62.16 -29.17 -23.33
C GLU A 171 62.75 -29.32 -24.74
N LYS A 172 63.00 -28.23 -25.46
CA LYS A 172 63.64 -28.27 -26.79
C LYS A 172 65.15 -28.50 -26.74
N LEU A 173 65.78 -28.31 -25.57
CA LEU A 173 67.23 -28.43 -25.37
C LEU A 173 67.63 -29.78 -24.76
N LEU A 174 66.66 -30.62 -24.38
CA LEU A 174 66.83 -31.99 -23.88
C LEU A 174 66.52 -33.01 -24.97
#